data_AF-A0A2Z6B2N6-F1
#
_entry.id   AF-A0A2Z6B2N6-F1
#
_cell.length_a   1.000
_cell.length_b   1.000
_cell.length_c   1.000
_cell.angle_alpha   90.00
_cell.angle_beta   90.00
_cell.angle_gamma   90.00
#
_symmetry.space_group_name_H-M   'P 1'
#
loop_
_entity.id
_entity.type
_entity.pdbx_description
1 polymer ?
#
loop_
_entity_poly.entity_id
_entity_poly.type
_entity_poly.pdbx_seq_one_letter_code
_entity_poly.pdbx_strand_id
1 'polypeptide(L)'
;MSDENKAEQPLEKMPLPQVTFSTFVMSLASSALVHLGEVPEPETGQMMPSLPVAKHTIDILAMLQEKTGNCLDPDETQLLEGLLYDLRMKYVVKNK
;
A
#
# COMPACT_ATOMS: atom_id res chain seq x y z
N MET A 1 7.90 42.90 -12.00
CA MET A 1 7.54 42.46 -10.64
C MET A 1 6.23 41.72 -10.82
N SER A 2 6.28 40.42 -11.16
CA SER A 2 6.53 39.31 -10.22
C SER A 2 5.35 39.21 -9.26
N ASP A 3 4.55 38.17 -9.14
CA ASP A 3 4.47 36.82 -9.66
C ASP A 3 3.09 36.37 -9.16
N GLU A 4 2.22 35.77 -9.98
CA GLU A 4 1.12 34.91 -9.52
C GLU A 4 0.25 34.47 -10.70
N ASN A 5 0.67 33.40 -11.37
CA ASN A 5 -0.29 32.38 -11.76
C ASN A 5 0.42 31.03 -11.70
N LYS A 6 0.40 30.45 -10.48
CA LYS A 6 0.97 29.15 -10.15
C LYS A 6 0.28 28.12 -11.03
N ALA A 7 1.03 27.63 -12.02
CA ALA A 7 0.60 26.57 -12.92
C ALA A 7 -0.07 25.45 -12.12
N GLU A 8 -1.39 25.33 -12.28
CA GLU A 8 -2.10 24.08 -12.11
C GLU A 8 -1.46 23.12 -13.11
N GLN A 9 -0.50 22.32 -12.64
CA GLN A 9 0.05 21.26 -13.47
C GLN A 9 -1.10 20.29 -13.74
N PRO A 10 -1.51 20.09 -15.00
CA PRO A 10 -2.45 19.03 -15.31
C PRO A 10 -1.79 17.73 -14.85
N LEU A 11 -2.52 16.88 -14.13
CA LEU A 11 -2.23 15.45 -13.98
C LEU A 11 -2.35 14.79 -15.37
N GLU A 12 -1.50 15.22 -16.31
CA GLU A 12 -1.48 14.77 -17.69
C GLU A 12 -0.78 13.42 -17.74
N LYS A 13 -1.60 12.37 -17.69
CA LYS A 13 -1.33 11.07 -18.31
C LYS A 13 0.04 10.46 -17.96
N MET A 14 0.32 10.28 -16.66
CA MET A 14 1.18 9.15 -16.33
C MET A 14 0.40 7.89 -16.77
N PRO A 15 0.93 7.07 -17.70
CA PRO A 15 0.28 5.81 -18.03
C PRO A 15 0.13 5.05 -16.71
N LEU A 16 -1.10 4.70 -16.36
CA LEU A 16 -1.35 3.89 -15.16
C LEU A 16 -0.44 2.66 -15.29
N PRO A 17 0.34 2.33 -14.23
CA PRO A 17 1.22 1.18 -14.30
C PRO A 17 0.39 -0.04 -14.69
N GLN A 18 0.99 -0.93 -15.48
CA GLN A 18 0.33 -2.17 -15.86
C GLN A 18 -0.16 -2.88 -14.60
N VAL A 19 -1.46 -3.20 -14.57
CA VAL A 19 -2.06 -3.85 -13.41
C VAL A 19 -1.61 -5.30 -13.42
N THR A 20 -0.55 -5.58 -12.68
CA THR A 20 -0.07 -6.94 -12.35
C THR A 20 -0.45 -7.29 -10.92
N PHE A 21 -0.42 -8.58 -10.58
CA PHE A 21 -0.61 -9.03 -9.20
C PHE A 21 0.35 -8.29 -8.25
N SER A 22 1.63 -8.18 -8.62
CA SER A 22 2.64 -7.43 -7.87
C SER A 22 2.25 -5.98 -7.62
N THR A 23 1.79 -5.24 -8.64
CA THR A 23 1.35 -3.84 -8.46
C THR A 23 0.11 -3.73 -7.57
N PHE A 24 -0.79 -4.72 -7.62
CA PHE A 24 -1.98 -4.77 -6.79
C PHE A 24 -1.66 -5.05 -5.31
N VAL A 25 -0.81 -6.04 -5.01
CA VAL A 25 -0.42 -6.32 -3.62
C VAL A 25 0.44 -5.19 -3.04
N MET A 26 1.26 -4.52 -3.86
CA MET A 26 2.02 -3.33 -3.43
C MET A 26 1.12 -2.13 -3.10
N SER A 27 0.02 -1.92 -3.84
CA SER A 27 -0.91 -0.83 -3.54
C SER A 27 -1.68 -1.10 -2.23
N LEU A 28 -2.10 -2.34 -2.00
CA LEU A 28 -2.69 -2.76 -0.72
C LEU A 28 -1.70 -2.62 0.45
N ALA A 29 -0.44 -3.02 0.25
CA ALA A 29 0.59 -2.85 1.27
C ALA A 29 0.84 -1.37 1.59
N SER A 30 0.86 -0.50 0.57
CA SER A 30 0.99 0.94 0.76
C SER A 30 -0.18 1.52 1.56
N SER A 31 -1.42 1.10 1.26
CA SER A 31 -2.60 1.46 2.05
C SER A 31 -2.50 0.97 3.50
N ALA A 32 -2.03 -0.25 3.73
CA ALA A 32 -1.79 -0.76 5.08
C ALA A 32 -0.75 0.09 5.84
N LEU A 33 0.33 0.54 5.18
CA LEU A 33 1.34 1.41 5.78
C LEU A 33 0.78 2.79 6.16
N VAL A 34 -0.09 3.38 5.33
CA VAL A 34 -0.82 4.63 5.68
C VAL A 34 -1.64 4.40 6.95
N HIS A 35 -2.42 3.33 7.00
CA HIS A 35 -3.26 3.01 8.14
C HIS A 35 -2.47 2.55 9.38
N LEU A 36 -1.21 2.13 9.23
CA LEU A 36 -0.27 1.92 10.35
C LEU A 36 0.38 3.22 10.84
N GLY A 37 0.20 4.33 10.12
CA GLY A 37 0.86 5.60 10.39
C GLY A 37 2.38 5.56 10.13
N GLU A 38 2.81 4.73 9.18
CA GLU A 38 4.22 4.65 8.74
C GLU A 38 4.52 5.66 7.64
N VAL A 39 3.50 5.99 6.83
CA VAL A 39 3.57 6.98 5.76
C VAL A 39 2.34 7.89 5.83
N PRO A 40 2.45 9.17 5.45
CA PRO A 40 1.31 10.07 5.40
C PRO A 40 0.33 9.66 4.29
N GLU A 41 -0.93 10.00 4.46
CA GLU A 41 -1.94 9.84 3.42
C GLU A 41 -1.58 10.70 2.19
N PRO A 42 -1.56 10.15 0.97
CA PRO A 42 -1.13 10.89 -0.22
C PRO A 42 -1.95 12.14 -0.55
N GLU A 43 -3.25 12.12 -0.24
CA GLU A 43 -4.19 13.21 -0.58
C GLU A 43 -4.09 14.38 0.40
N THR A 44 -4.04 14.09 1.70
CA THR A 44 -4.05 15.14 2.75
C THR A 44 -2.65 15.47 3.27
N GLY A 45 -1.68 14.59 3.07
CA GLY A 45 -0.35 14.67 3.67
C GLY A 45 -0.34 14.41 5.19
N GLN A 46 -1.48 14.00 5.76
CA GLN A 46 -1.62 13.80 7.20
C GLN A 46 -1.37 12.36 7.63
N MET A 47 -0.87 12.19 8.85
CA MET A 47 -0.80 10.87 9.49
C MET A 47 -2.17 10.54 10.09
N MET A 48 -2.91 9.65 9.44
CA MET A 48 -4.22 9.18 9.90
C MET A 48 -4.19 7.67 10.16
N PRO A 49 -3.52 7.22 11.24
CA PRO A 49 -3.43 5.80 11.56
C PRO A 49 -4.80 5.25 11.97
N SER A 50 -5.13 4.08 11.44
CA SER A 50 -6.30 3.29 11.80
C SER A 50 -5.90 1.81 11.86
N LEU A 51 -5.53 1.34 13.06
CA LEU A 51 -5.12 -0.04 13.27
C LEU A 51 -6.18 -1.08 12.85
N PRO A 52 -7.49 -0.87 13.08
CA PRO A 52 -8.50 -1.80 12.59
C PRO A 52 -8.50 -1.95 11.06
N VAL A 53 -8.33 -0.83 10.34
CA VAL A 53 -8.28 -0.84 8.86
C VAL A 53 -6.97 -1.46 8.38
N ALA A 54 -5.83 -1.13 9.00
CA ALA A 54 -4.55 -1.78 8.71
C ALA A 54 -4.63 -3.30 8.87
N LYS A 55 -5.22 -3.78 9.97
CA LYS A 55 -5.44 -5.21 10.20
C LYS A 55 -6.29 -5.83 9.10
N HIS A 56 -7.40 -5.19 8.73
CA HIS A 56 -8.26 -5.68 7.67
C HIS A 56 -7.53 -5.80 6.33
N THR A 57 -6.68 -4.82 5.98
CA THR A 57 -5.86 -4.90 4.76
C THR A 57 -4.81 -6.00 4.82
N ILE A 58 -4.18 -6.23 5.99
CA ILE A 58 -3.27 -7.37 6.21
C ILE A 58 -4.01 -8.70 6.05
N ASP A 59 -5.24 -8.80 6.58
CA ASP A 59 -6.07 -9.99 6.46
C ASP A 59 -6.47 -10.25 5.00
N ILE A 60 -6.74 -9.20 4.19
CA ILE A 60 -6.96 -9.32 2.74
C ILE A 60 -5.73 -9.90 2.06
N LEU A 61 -4.53 -9.38 2.33
CA LEU A 61 -3.28 -9.90 1.76
C LEU A 61 -3.04 -11.36 2.15
N ALA A 62 -3.36 -11.73 3.39
CA ALA A 62 -3.23 -13.11 3.87
C ALA A 62 -4.21 -14.04 3.15
N MET A 63 -5.47 -13.60 2.97
CA MET A 63 -6.46 -14.34 2.20
C MET A 63 -6.03 -14.51 0.74
N LEU A 64 -5.45 -13.47 0.12
CA LEU A 64 -4.92 -13.55 -1.24
C LEU A 64 -3.83 -14.62 -1.32
N GLN A 65 -2.86 -14.62 -0.40
CA GLN A 65 -1.81 -15.64 -0.36
C GLN A 65 -2.39 -17.06 -0.34
N GLU A 66 -3.40 -17.31 0.51
CA GLU A 66 -4.06 -18.61 0.60
C GLU A 66 -4.82 -18.98 -0.68
N LYS A 67 -5.48 -18.02 -1.33
CA LYS A 67 -6.31 -18.26 -2.53
C LYS A 67 -5.52 -18.32 -3.82
N THR A 68 -4.37 -17.64 -3.89
CA THR A 68 -3.58 -17.52 -5.12
C THR A 68 -2.30 -18.35 -5.10
N GLY A 69 -1.92 -18.99 -3.98
CA GLY A 69 -0.63 -19.65 -3.83
C GLY A 69 -0.24 -20.68 -4.92
N ASN A 70 -1.21 -21.35 -5.55
CA ASN A 70 -0.94 -22.29 -6.67
C ASN A 70 -0.88 -21.62 -8.05
N CYS A 71 -1.15 -20.32 -8.11
CA CYS A 71 -1.19 -19.52 -9.34
C CYS A 71 -0.07 -18.47 -9.41
N LEU A 72 0.67 -18.26 -8.30
CA LEU A 72 1.75 -17.27 -8.24
C LEU A 72 3.06 -17.84 -8.78
N ASP A 73 3.81 -17.00 -9.46
CA ASP A 73 5.21 -17.30 -9.75
C ASP A 73 6.09 -17.11 -8.47
N PRO A 74 7.36 -17.54 -8.51
CA PRO A 74 8.25 -17.42 -7.34
C PRO A 74 8.46 -15.98 -6.87
N ASP A 75 8.51 -15.02 -7.79
CA ASP A 75 8.77 -13.61 -7.48
C ASP A 75 7.54 -12.99 -6.80
N GLU A 76 6.34 -13.28 -7.30
CA GLU A 76 5.06 -12.88 -6.71
C GLU A 76 4.86 -13.49 -5.32
N THR A 77 5.23 -14.76 -5.16
CA THR A 77 5.14 -15.47 -3.87
C THR A 77 6.06 -14.81 -2.84
N GLN A 78 7.32 -14.60 -3.19
CA GLN A 78 8.31 -13.98 -2.31
C GLN A 78 7.93 -12.54 -1.95
N LEU A 79 7.40 -11.78 -2.92
CA LEU A 79 6.91 -10.42 -2.69
C LEU A 79 5.78 -10.42 -1.65
N LEU A 80 4.75 -11.26 -1.84
CA LEU A 80 3.61 -11.28 -0.93
C LEU A 80 3.98 -11.76 0.48
N GLU A 81 4.86 -12.76 0.58
CA GLU A 81 5.40 -13.22 1.86
C GLU A 81 6.16 -12.13 2.61
N GLY A 82 7.04 -11.42 1.91
CA GLY A 82 7.79 -10.29 2.48
C GLY A 82 6.89 -9.18 2.98
N LEU A 83 5.92 -8.77 2.15
CA LEU A 83 4.94 -7.73 2.52
C LEU A 83 4.12 -8.14 3.75
N LEU A 84 3.64 -9.39 3.80
CA LEU A 84 2.87 -9.90 4.94
C LEU A 84 3.69 -9.93 6.22
N TYR A 85 4.96 -10.38 6.15
CA TYR A 85 5.85 -10.39 7.30
C TYR A 85 6.06 -8.99 7.86
N ASP A 86 6.46 -8.04 7.00
CA ASP A 86 6.76 -6.67 7.40
C ASP A 86 5.55 -5.97 8.01
N LEU A 87 4.38 -6.08 7.36
CA LEU A 87 3.15 -5.44 7.84
C LEU A 87 2.67 -6.03 9.16
N ARG A 88 2.74 -7.36 9.34
CA ARG A 88 2.38 -8.02 10.60
C ARG A 88 3.30 -7.58 11.74
N MET A 89 4.61 -7.51 11.49
CA MET A 89 5.57 -7.04 12.49
C MET A 89 5.29 -5.60 12.91
N LYS A 90 5.05 -4.69 11.96
CA LYS A 90 4.69 -3.30 12.24
C LYS A 90 3.38 -3.19 13.01
N TYR A 91 2.36 -3.97 12.63
CA TYR A 91 1.09 -4.01 13.32
C TYR A 91 1.24 -4.43 14.79
N VAL A 92 2.00 -5.50 15.05
CA VAL A 92 2.26 -5.98 16.42
C VAL A 92 3.00 -4.92 17.25
N VAL A 93 3.93 -4.17 16.67
CA VAL A 93 4.63 -3.08 17.37
C VAL A 93 3.68 -1.93 17.73
N LYS A 94 2.75 -1.58 16.85
CA LYS A 94 1.79 -0.48 17.07
C LYS A 94 0.60 -0.87 17.96
N ASN A 95 0.26 -2.15 18.03
CA ASN A 95 -0.87 -2.69 18.81
C ASN A 95 -0.46 -3.11 20.24
N LYS A 96 0.52 -2.43 20.83
CA LYS A 96 0.95 -2.56 22.24
C LYS A 96 0.52 -1.33 23.02
#